data_AF-A0A2H5X7M2-F1
#
_entry.id   AF-A0A2H5X7M2-F1
#
_cell.length_a   1.000
_cell.length_b   1.000
_cell.length_c   1.000
_cell.angle_alpha   90.00
_cell.angle_beta   90.00
_cell.angle_gamma   90.00
#
_symmetry.space_group_name_H-M   'P 1'
#
loop_
_entity.id
_entity.type
_entity.pdbx_description
1 polymer ?
#
loop_
_entity_poly.entity_id
_entity_poly.type
_entity_poly.pdbx_seq_one_letter_code
_entity_poly.pdbx_strand_id
1 'polypeptide(L)'
;MHSDKLTRYRNAQHPIPQKMLRWHLYGAGLENLGKNGQPEEVPVPEPGDDELLVRIDALGLCLSDTKVVSLGEKHPRLVGRDLQKEPVVLGHEVS
;
A
#
# COMPACT_ATOMS: atom_id res chain seq x y z
N MET A 1 -4.50 -20.38 28.23
CA MET A 1 -3.90 -19.03 28.13
C MET A 1 -3.48 -18.72 26.69
N HIS A 2 -4.43 -18.60 25.77
CA HIS A 2 -4.18 -18.23 24.37
C HIS A 2 -4.50 -16.75 24.06
N SER A 3 -4.88 -15.97 25.08
CA SER A 3 -5.44 -14.62 24.86
C SER A 3 -4.41 -13.51 24.69
N ASP A 4 -3.14 -13.68 25.08
CA ASP A 4 -2.20 -12.55 25.14
C ASP A 4 -1.80 -12.03 23.74
N LYS A 5 -1.29 -12.91 22.86
CA LYS A 5 -0.83 -12.51 21.52
C LYS A 5 -1.95 -11.95 20.63
N LEU A 6 -3.12 -12.60 20.59
CA LEU A 6 -4.25 -12.16 19.76
C LEU A 6 -4.84 -10.85 20.27
N THR A 7 -4.96 -10.68 21.59
CA THR A 7 -5.44 -9.42 22.18
C THR A 7 -4.47 -8.28 21.89
N ARG A 8 -3.16 -8.52 22.07
CA ARG A 8 -2.12 -7.54 21.74
C ARG A 8 -2.15 -7.11 20.28
N TYR A 9 -2.34 -8.08 19.38
CA TYR A 9 -2.53 -7.81 17.96
C TYR A 9 -3.78 -6.97 17.71
N ARG A 10 -4.96 -7.39 18.19
CA ARG A 10 -6.22 -6.64 17.99
C ARG A 10 -6.17 -5.22 18.53
N ASN A 11 -5.48 -5.00 19.64
CA ASN A 11 -5.33 -3.68 20.25
C ASN A 11 -4.17 -2.86 19.66
N ALA A 12 -3.49 -3.36 18.61
CA ALA A 12 -2.34 -2.71 17.98
C ALA A 12 -1.20 -2.31 18.94
N GLN A 13 -0.99 -3.09 20.01
CA GLN A 13 0.00 -2.81 21.07
C GLN A 13 1.42 -3.32 20.74
N HIS A 14 1.79 -3.27 19.46
CA HIS A 14 3.15 -3.59 19.00
C HIS A 14 3.91 -2.29 18.76
N PRO A 15 5.24 -2.26 18.97
CA PRO A 15 6.03 -1.12 18.54
C PRO A 15 5.85 -0.93 17.02
N ILE A 16 5.76 0.31 16.58
CA ILE A 16 5.73 0.64 15.15
C ILE A 16 7.07 0.19 14.55
N PRO A 17 7.07 -0.64 13.50
CA PRO A 17 8.31 -1.09 12.89
C PRO A 17 8.96 0.07 12.14
N GLN A 18 10.29 0.03 11.98
CA GLN A 18 11.01 1.03 11.18
C GLN A 18 10.69 0.94 9.68
N LYS A 19 10.25 -0.24 9.23
CA LYS A 19 9.99 -0.55 7.82
C LYS A 19 8.73 -1.39 7.66
N MET A 20 8.13 -1.31 6.48
CA MET A 20 6.97 -2.09 6.06
C MET A 20 7.12 -2.55 4.61
N LEU A 21 6.26 -3.50 4.22
CA LEU A 21 6.14 -3.93 2.82
C LEU A 21 5.08 -3.09 2.10
N ARG A 22 5.37 -2.72 0.85
CA ARG A 22 4.47 -1.94 0.00
C ARG A 22 4.52 -2.43 -1.44
N TRP A 23 3.36 -2.48 -2.08
CA TRP A 23 3.23 -2.74 -3.51
C TRP A 23 3.15 -1.42 -4.28
N HIS A 24 4.23 -1.09 -4.98
CA HIS A 24 4.26 0.03 -5.90
C HIS A 24 3.86 -0.41 -7.31
N LEU A 25 3.14 0.44 -8.04
CA LEU A 25 2.89 0.29 -9.47
C LEU A 25 3.79 1.24 -10.26
N TYR A 26 4.65 0.66 -11.08
CA TYR A 26 5.66 1.37 -11.87
C TYR A 26 5.22 1.66 -13.32
N GLY A 27 4.04 1.23 -13.72
CA GLY A 27 3.57 1.33 -15.10
C GLY A 27 2.24 0.62 -15.31
N ALA A 28 1.78 0.57 -16.55
CA ALA A 28 0.59 -0.20 -16.91
C ALA A 28 0.89 -1.71 -16.90
N GLY A 29 -0.04 -2.54 -16.44
CA GLY A 29 0.07 -4.00 -16.41
C GLY A 29 0.52 -4.55 -15.05
N LEU A 30 0.13 -5.80 -14.76
CA LEU A 30 0.46 -6.48 -13.50
C LEU A 30 1.96 -6.78 -13.38
N GLU A 31 2.67 -6.91 -14.50
CA GLU A 31 4.12 -7.04 -14.56
C GLU A 31 4.87 -5.84 -13.96
N ASN A 32 4.19 -4.69 -13.86
CA ASN A 32 4.73 -3.47 -13.25
C ASN A 32 4.27 -3.28 -11.79
N LEU A 33 3.53 -4.24 -11.21
CA LEU A 33 3.13 -4.21 -9.81
C LEU A 33 4.19 -4.91 -8.94
N GLY A 34 4.88 -4.13 -8.13
CA GLY A 34 6.03 -4.55 -7.34
C GLY A 34 7.28 -4.71 -8.19
N LYS A 35 8.43 -4.83 -7.53
CA LYS A 35 9.70 -5.13 -8.22
C LYS A 35 9.83 -6.64 -8.37
N ASN A 36 9.90 -7.11 -9.60
CA ASN A 36 9.95 -8.55 -9.92
C ASN A 36 8.75 -9.32 -9.32
N GLY A 37 7.56 -8.71 -9.33
CA GLY A 37 6.34 -9.31 -8.77
C GLY A 37 6.39 -9.51 -7.25
N GLN A 38 7.18 -8.70 -6.54
CA GLN A 38 7.31 -8.74 -5.07
C GLN A 38 7.06 -7.35 -4.47
N PRO A 39 6.57 -7.29 -3.21
CA PRO A 39 6.49 -6.03 -2.50
C PRO A 39 7.89 -5.53 -2.15
N GLU A 40 8.01 -4.23 -1.94
CA GLU A 40 9.25 -3.59 -1.56
C GLU A 40 9.24 -3.22 -0.09
N GLU A 41 10.41 -3.33 0.55
CA GLU A 41 10.61 -2.83 1.89
C GLU A 41 10.84 -1.30 1.86
N VAL A 42 9.99 -0.55 2.55
CA VAL A 42 10.02 0.91 2.64
C VAL A 42 9.98 1.35 4.10
N PRO A 43 10.46 2.55 4.46
CA PRO A 43 10.24 3.08 5.80
C PRO A 43 8.74 3.23 6.10
N VAL A 44 8.35 3.02 7.36
CA VAL A 44 7.02 3.40 7.82
C VAL A 44 6.95 4.94 7.82
N PRO A 45 5.90 5.55 7.23
CA PRO A 45 5.79 7.00 7.19
C PRO A 45 5.48 7.57 8.58
N GLU A 46 6.04 8.74 8.87
CA GLU A 46 5.59 9.57 9.99
C GLU A 46 4.37 10.37 9.53
N PRO A 47 3.21 10.29 10.22
CA PRO A 47 2.05 11.09 9.86
C PRO A 47 2.30 12.57 10.16
N GLY A 48 1.79 13.47 9.31
CA GLY A 48 1.72 14.89 9.62
C GLY A 48 0.72 15.21 10.74
N ASP A 49 0.67 16.48 11.17
CA ASP A 49 -0.16 16.94 12.29
C ASP A 49 -1.66 16.61 12.15
N ASP A 50 -2.17 16.56 10.91
CA ASP A 50 -3.57 16.27 10.57
C ASP A 50 -3.77 14.87 9.94
N GLU A 51 -2.78 13.97 10.05
CA GLU A 51 -2.82 12.63 9.46
C GLU A 51 -2.82 11.53 10.52
N LEU A 52 -3.27 10.33 10.12
CA LEU A 52 -3.26 9.15 10.98
C LEU A 52 -2.38 8.06 10.36
N LEU A 53 -1.53 7.46 11.19
CA LEU A 53 -0.86 6.21 10.85
C LEU A 53 -1.77 5.03 11.24
N VAL A 54 -2.20 4.25 10.24
CA VAL A 54 -3.10 3.12 10.42
C VAL A 54 -2.38 1.82 10.10
N ARG A 55 -2.53 0.81 10.97
CA ARG A 55 -2.17 -0.56 10.61
C ARG A 55 -3.27 -1.16 9.75
N ILE A 56 -2.92 -1.58 8.55
CA ILE A 56 -3.84 -2.23 7.61
C ILE A 56 -3.77 -3.74 7.85
N ASP A 57 -4.87 -4.34 8.32
CA ASP A 57 -4.98 -5.78 8.56
C ASP A 57 -5.60 -6.51 7.36
N ALA A 58 -6.52 -5.85 6.66
CA ALA A 58 -7.04 -6.30 5.38
C ALA A 58 -7.27 -5.13 4.41
N LEU A 59 -7.29 -5.44 3.12
CA LEU A 59 -7.58 -4.48 2.05
C LEU A 59 -8.63 -5.05 1.09
N GLY A 60 -9.50 -4.17 0.60
CA GLY A 60 -10.45 -4.48 -0.47
C GLY A 60 -9.79 -4.38 -1.84
N LEU A 61 -10.18 -5.28 -2.76
CA LEU A 61 -9.81 -5.20 -4.17
C LEU A 61 -11.04 -4.81 -4.98
N CYS A 62 -10.96 -3.67 -5.66
CA CYS A 62 -12.06 -3.14 -6.44
C CYS A 62 -11.71 -3.06 -7.94
N LEU A 63 -12.74 -2.95 -8.76
CA LEU A 63 -12.60 -2.71 -10.20
C LEU A 63 -11.84 -1.39 -10.49
N SER A 64 -11.85 -0.43 -9.58
CA SER A 64 -11.03 0.78 -9.70
C SER A 64 -9.54 0.46 -9.67
N ASP A 65 -9.10 -0.47 -8.83
CA ASP A 65 -7.69 -0.85 -8.73
C ASP A 65 -7.22 -1.51 -10.03
N THR A 66 -8.05 -2.39 -10.61
CA THR A 66 -7.71 -3.02 -11.89
C THR A 66 -7.62 -2.01 -13.03
N LYS A 67 -8.47 -0.99 -13.05
CA LYS A 67 -8.38 0.11 -14.03
C LYS A 67 -7.06 0.88 -13.90
N VAL A 68 -6.62 1.18 -12.68
CA VAL A 68 -5.33 1.86 -12.46
C VAL A 68 -4.17 0.98 -12.90
N VAL A 69 -4.16 -0.30 -12.52
CA VAL A 69 -3.13 -1.25 -12.97
C VAL A 69 -3.11 -1.35 -14.49
N SER A 70 -4.26 -1.55 -15.15
CA SER A 70 -4.29 -1.74 -16.60
C SER A 70 -3.91 -0.49 -17.39
N LEU A 71 -4.21 0.71 -16.89
CA LEU A 71 -3.98 1.96 -17.61
C LEU A 71 -2.65 2.64 -17.25
N GLY A 72 -2.12 2.44 -16.04
CA GLY A 72 -0.92 3.13 -15.57
C GLY A 72 -1.01 4.65 -15.77
N GLU A 73 -0.01 5.24 -16.40
CA GLU A 73 0.08 6.67 -16.73
C GLU A 73 -1.07 7.19 -17.62
N LYS A 74 -1.75 6.30 -18.34
CA LYS A 74 -2.94 6.65 -19.16
C LYS A 74 -4.20 6.79 -18.31
N HIS A 75 -4.16 6.40 -17.03
CA HIS A 75 -5.29 6.58 -16.13
C HIS A 75 -5.53 8.08 -15.90
N PRO A 76 -6.78 8.59 -15.98
CA PRO A 76 -7.06 10.04 -15.87
C PRO A 76 -6.50 10.73 -14.61
N ARG A 77 -6.33 9.98 -13.52
CA ARG A 77 -5.76 10.49 -12.26
C ARG A 77 -4.23 10.49 -12.20
N LEU A 78 -3.55 9.88 -13.17
CA LEU A 78 -2.09 9.70 -13.21
C LEU A 78 -1.44 10.36 -14.44
N VAL A 79 -2.21 11.08 -15.26
CA VAL A 79 -1.70 11.75 -16.46
C VAL A 79 -0.58 12.74 -16.08
N GLY A 80 0.56 12.62 -16.75
CA GLY A 80 1.72 13.50 -16.55
C GLY A 80 2.65 13.08 -15.41
N ARG A 81 2.33 12.02 -14.66
CA ARG A 81 3.25 11.39 -13.71
C ARG A 81 4.13 10.38 -14.44
N ASP A 82 5.41 10.35 -14.10
CA ASP A 82 6.36 9.30 -14.52
C ASP A 82 6.34 8.19 -13.46
N LEU A 83 5.64 7.08 -13.73
CA LEU A 83 5.48 6.01 -12.73
C LEU A 83 6.77 5.23 -12.46
N GLN A 84 7.76 5.30 -13.36
CA GLN A 84 9.06 4.69 -13.13
C GLN A 84 9.86 5.47 -12.08
N LYS A 85 9.72 6.81 -12.05
CA LYS A 85 10.37 7.68 -11.06
C LYS A 85 9.53 7.87 -9.79
N GLU A 86 8.23 8.02 -9.93
CA GLU A 86 7.28 8.32 -8.86
C GLU A 86 6.12 7.31 -8.88
N PRO A 87 6.37 6.06 -8.45
CA PRO A 87 5.36 5.02 -8.49
C PRO A 87 4.20 5.32 -7.54
N VAL A 88 3.06 4.67 -7.79
CA VAL A 88 1.86 4.80 -6.96
C VAL A 88 1.56 3.56 -6.15
N VAL A 89 0.79 3.73 -5.08
CA VAL A 89 0.24 2.64 -4.27
C VAL A 89 -1.27 2.58 -4.53
N LEU A 90 -1.78 1.36 -4.68
CA LEU A 90 -3.22 1.10 -4.84
C LEU A 90 -3.84 0.64 -3.51
N GLY A 91 -5.18 0.57 -3.48
CA GLY A 91 -5.95 0.20 -2.29
C GLY A 91 -6.71 1.40 -1.74
N HIS A 92 -8.02 1.40 -1.99
CA HIS A 92 -8.93 2.49 -1.58
C HIS A 92 -9.77 2.13 -0.34
N GLU A 93 -9.70 0.88 0.11
CA GLU A 93 -10.57 0.30 1.13
C GLU A 93 -9.72 -0.59 2.05
N VAL A 94 -9.73 -0.30 3.36
CA VAL A 94 -8.89 -0.98 4.36
C VAL A 94 -9.66 -1.23 5.66
N SER A 95 -9.26 -2.25 6.42
CA SER A 95 -9.73 -2.52 7.80
C SER A 95 -8.59 -2.91 8.72
#